data_AF-A0A4Y2WDA9-F1
#
_entry.id   AF-A0A4Y2WDA9-F1
#
_cell.length_a   1.000
_cell.length_b   1.000
_cell.length_c   1.000
_cell.angle_alpha   90.00
_cell.angle_beta   90.00
_cell.angle_gamma   90.00
#
_symmetry.space_group_name_H-M   'P 1'
#
loop_
_entity.id
_entity.type
_entity.pdbx_description
1 polymer ?
#
loop_
_entity_poly.entity_id
_entity_poly.type
_entity_poly.pdbx_seq_one_letter_code
_entity_poly.pdbx_strand_id
1 'polypeptide(L)'
;MLLIIWMYIDSNSHGCTEAASEALCLIWCSVPDACITYGEIKRVFGEVFRVAELMDIYVFYVRSVGEFHEYVEPRSLMHLCRTVLRRTLRENKLWIPEGVSRTGLPKSLQSFLNLGQA
;
A
#
# COMPACT_ATOMS: atom_id res chain seq x y z
N MET A 1 10.14 2.36 -0.26
CA MET A 1 10.79 1.72 0.90
C MET A 1 11.04 2.70 2.06
N LEU A 2 11.68 3.86 1.85
CA LEU A 2 11.93 4.83 2.95
C LEU A 2 10.67 5.28 3.69
N LEU A 3 9.55 5.46 2.99
CA LEU A 3 8.25 5.80 3.59
C LEU A 3 7.76 4.75 4.61
N ILE A 4 8.04 3.46 4.38
CA ILE A 4 7.66 2.38 5.30
C ILE A 4 8.42 2.51 6.61
N ILE A 5 9.73 2.75 6.51
CA ILE A 5 10.60 2.94 7.68
C ILE A 5 10.19 4.19 8.45
N TRP A 6 9.94 5.28 7.74
CA TRP A 6 9.51 6.52 8.37
C TRP A 6 8.18 6.35 9.13
N MET A 7 7.18 5.73 8.50
CA MET A 7 5.90 5.44 9.16
C MET A 7 6.05 4.48 10.35
N TYR A 8 6.93 3.48 10.26
CA TYR A 8 7.23 2.58 11.37
C TYR A 8 7.87 3.34 12.55
N ILE A 9 8.91 4.13 12.31
CA ILE A 9 9.61 4.91 13.35
C ILE A 9 8.65 5.92 13.99
N ASP A 10 7.88 6.64 13.18
CA ASP A 10 6.92 7.63 13.65
C ASP A 10 5.82 6.99 14.51
N SER A 11 5.29 5.86 14.06
CA SER A 11 4.26 5.12 14.80
C SER A 11 4.73 4.60 16.15
N ASN A 12 5.96 4.09 16.24
CA ASN A 12 6.56 3.64 17.51
C ASN A 12 6.86 4.80 18.47
N SER A 13 7.14 5.99 17.93
CA SER A 13 7.45 7.18 18.74
C SER A 13 6.19 7.83 19.32
N HIS A 14 5.07 7.77 18.60
CA HIS A 14 3.84 8.49 18.95
C HIS A 14 2.65 7.58 19.34
N GLY A 15 2.80 6.25 19.24
CA GLY A 15 1.76 5.28 19.58
C GLY A 15 0.59 5.21 18.59
N CYS A 16 0.73 5.81 17.39
CA CYS A 16 -0.32 5.89 16.36
C CYS A 16 -0.21 4.79 15.30
N THR A 17 0.02 3.54 15.72
CA THR A 17 0.28 2.40 14.82
C THR A 17 -0.85 2.12 13.83
N GLU A 18 -2.11 2.25 14.26
CA GLU A 18 -3.26 2.00 13.38
C GLU A 18 -3.39 3.02 12.25
N ALA A 19 -3.27 4.32 12.58
CA ALA A 19 -3.35 5.39 11.58
C ALA A 19 -2.18 5.31 10.57
N ALA A 20 -0.97 5.01 11.05
CA ALA A 20 0.19 4.81 10.20
C ALA A 20 0.01 3.58 9.29
N SER A 21 -0.55 2.49 9.83
CA SER A 21 -0.85 1.28 9.08
C SER A 21 -1.90 1.52 7.98
N GLU A 22 -2.97 2.24 8.31
CA GLU A 22 -4.03 2.60 7.36
C GLU A 22 -3.50 3.53 6.26
N ALA A 23 -2.70 4.54 6.62
CA ALA A 23 -2.05 5.43 5.65
C ALA A 23 -1.12 4.64 4.71
N LEU A 24 -0.32 3.72 5.25
CA LEU A 24 0.54 2.85 4.46
C LEU A 24 -0.28 1.96 3.52
N CYS A 25 -1.39 1.39 4.00
CA CYS A 25 -2.32 0.59 3.20
C CYS A 25 -2.86 1.39 2.00
N LEU A 26 -3.33 2.62 2.23
CA LEU A 26 -3.88 3.49 1.18
C LEU A 26 -2.82 3.89 0.13
N ILE A 27 -1.60 4.19 0.58
CA ILE A 27 -0.46 4.48 -0.30
C ILE A 27 -0.15 3.26 -1.15
N TRP A 28 -0.02 2.08 -0.53
CA TRP A 28 0.35 0.86 -1.23
C TRP A 28 -0.75 0.38 -2.18
N CYS A 29 -2.01 0.61 -1.83
CA CYS A 29 -3.15 0.37 -2.70
C CYS A 29 -3.17 1.27 -3.96
N SER A 30 -2.43 2.37 -3.95
CA SER A 30 -2.40 3.36 -5.02
C SER A 30 -1.23 3.20 -6.00
N VAL A 31 -0.24 2.36 -5.69
CA VAL A 31 0.94 2.13 -6.55
C VAL A 31 0.82 0.81 -7.32
N PRO A 32 1.30 0.71 -8.57
CA PRO A 32 1.25 -0.53 -9.35
C PRO A 32 2.38 -1.50 -8.99
N ASP A 33 3.34 -1.07 -8.17
CA ASP A 33 4.56 -1.81 -7.86
C ASP A 33 4.28 -3.12 -7.10
N ALA A 34 5.17 -4.10 -7.29
CA ALA A 34 5.17 -5.36 -6.56
C ALA A 34 5.27 -5.13 -5.04
N CYS A 35 4.74 -6.08 -4.27
CA CYS A 35 4.95 -6.08 -2.82
C CYS A 35 6.43 -6.27 -2.50
N ILE A 36 6.91 -5.50 -1.53
CA ILE A 36 8.28 -5.61 -1.05
C ILE A 36 8.45 -6.88 -0.23
N THR A 37 9.50 -7.63 -0.52
CA THR A 37 9.89 -8.84 0.23
C THR A 37 10.80 -8.50 1.41
N TYR A 38 10.87 -9.39 2.41
CA TYR A 38 11.85 -9.25 3.49
C TYR A 38 13.30 -9.21 2.96
N GLY A 39 13.60 -9.99 1.92
CA GLY A 39 14.91 -10.01 1.28
C GLY A 39 15.32 -8.64 0.74
N GLU A 40 14.39 -7.91 0.14
CA GLU A 40 14.64 -6.54 -0.34
C GLU A 40 14.89 -5.55 0.81
N ILE A 41 14.08 -5.61 1.88
CA ILE A 41 14.27 -4.76 3.07
C ILE A 41 15.64 -5.04 3.69
N LYS A 42 15.98 -6.32 3.90
CA LYS A 42 17.28 -6.72 4.45
C LYS A 42 18.44 -6.30 3.55
N ARG A 43 18.30 -6.41 2.23
CA ARG A 43 19.35 -5.99 1.29
C ARG A 43 19.63 -4.49 1.37
N VAL A 44 18.61 -3.66 1.51
CA VAL A 44 18.77 -2.19 1.51
C VAL A 44 19.15 -1.66 2.90
N PHE A 45 18.64 -2.27 3.96
CA PHE A 45 18.72 -1.71 5.33
C PHE A 45 19.50 -2.59 6.31
N GLY A 46 20.08 -3.70 5.85
CA GLY A 46 20.80 -4.67 6.66
C GLY A 46 22.02 -4.13 7.41
N GLU A 47 22.63 -3.06 6.91
CA GLU A 47 23.77 -2.39 7.55
C GLU A 47 23.32 -1.34 8.59
N VAL A 48 22.07 -0.89 8.53
CA VAL A 48 21.53 0.20 9.36
C VAL A 48 20.78 -0.34 10.57
N PHE A 49 20.00 -1.40 10.38
CA PHE A 49 19.13 -1.96 11.43
C PHE A 49 19.52 -3.39 11.78
N ARG A 50 19.25 -3.79 13.02
CA ARG A 50 19.42 -5.17 13.48
C ARG A 50 18.39 -6.08 12.83
N VAL A 51 18.70 -7.37 12.77
CA VAL A 51 17.81 -8.39 12.19
C VAL A 51 16.41 -8.37 12.82
N ALA A 52 16.31 -8.19 14.14
CA ALA A 52 15.04 -8.09 14.85
C ALA A 52 14.22 -6.87 14.40
N GLU A 53 14.86 -5.68 14.33
CA GLU A 53 14.21 -4.45 13.90
C GLU A 53 13.73 -4.53 12.45
N LEU A 54 14.54 -5.14 11.56
CA LEU A 54 14.14 -5.38 10.17
C LEU A 54 12.92 -6.30 10.08
N MET A 55 12.84 -7.31 10.96
CA MET A 55 11.69 -8.20 11.01
C MET A 55 10.44 -7.46 11.51
N ASP A 56 10.58 -6.61 12.52
CA ASP A 56 9.46 -5.80 13.03
C ASP A 56 8.93 -4.81 11.98
N ILE A 57 9.82 -4.14 11.24
CA ILE A 57 9.46 -3.27 10.11
C ILE A 57 8.71 -4.06 9.04
N TYR A 58 9.19 -5.25 8.71
CA TYR A 58 8.56 -6.09 7.70
C TYR A 58 7.19 -6.60 8.14
N VAL A 59 7.06 -7.03 9.40
CA VAL A 59 5.78 -7.46 9.99
C VAL A 59 4.78 -6.31 10.00
N PHE A 60 5.22 -5.09 10.35
CA PHE A 60 4.39 -3.89 10.25
C PHE A 60 3.88 -3.67 8.83
N TYR A 61 4.79 -3.68 7.84
CA TYR A 61 4.43 -3.52 6.43
C TYR A 61 3.43 -4.58 5.93
N VAL A 62 3.69 -5.86 6.21
CA VAL A 62 2.82 -6.97 5.78
C VAL A 62 1.43 -6.83 6.40
N ARG A 63 1.35 -6.44 7.68
CA ARG A 63 0.06 -6.19 8.35
C ARG A 63 -0.70 -5.03 7.71
N SER A 64 -0.01 -3.95 7.36
CA SER A 64 -0.64 -2.79 6.71
C SER A 64 -1.15 -3.09 5.30
N VAL A 65 -0.35 -3.81 4.51
CA VAL A 65 -0.72 -4.15 3.12
C VAL A 65 -1.73 -5.31 3.07
N GLY A 66 -1.75 -6.16 4.09
CA GLY A 66 -2.60 -7.35 4.13
C GLY A 66 -2.14 -8.47 3.19
N GLU A 67 -0.91 -8.39 2.68
CA GLU A 67 -0.34 -9.38 1.76
C GLU A 67 1.10 -9.73 2.13
N PHE A 68 1.40 -11.04 2.11
CA PHE A 68 2.73 -11.58 2.33
C PHE A 68 3.21 -12.26 1.06
N HIS A 69 4.46 -11.98 0.68
CA HIS A 69 5.09 -12.54 -0.52
C HIS A 69 6.51 -12.98 -0.19
N GLU A 70 6.82 -14.25 -0.49
CA GLU A 70 8.18 -14.80 -0.30
C GLU A 70 9.13 -14.28 -1.39
N TYR A 71 8.61 -14.13 -2.61
CA TYR A 71 9.33 -13.66 -3.79
C TYR A 71 8.70 -12.39 -4.35
N VAL A 72 9.46 -11.66 -5.17
CA VAL A 72 8.93 -10.46 -5.84
C VAL A 72 7.99 -10.90 -6.95
N GLU A 73 6.69 -10.67 -6.74
CA GLU A 73 5.64 -11.01 -7.70
C GLU A 73 4.88 -9.77 -8.19
N PRO A 74 4.49 -9.73 -9.47
CA PRO A 74 3.59 -8.70 -9.96
C PRO A 74 2.27 -8.69 -9.18
N ARG A 75 1.69 -7.50 -9.01
CA ARG A 75 0.36 -7.35 -8.41
C ARG A 75 -0.70 -8.06 -9.27
N SER A 76 -1.81 -8.45 -8.62
CA SER A 76 -2.95 -9.01 -9.35
C SER A 76 -3.43 -8.07 -10.45
N LEU A 77 -3.94 -8.65 -11.55
CA LEU A 77 -4.50 -7.86 -12.66
C LEU A 77 -5.57 -6.87 -12.16
N MET A 78 -6.37 -7.28 -11.17
CA MET A 78 -7.39 -6.43 -10.54
C MET A 78 -6.78 -5.18 -9.88
N HIS A 79 -5.66 -5.33 -9.17
CA HIS A 79 -4.93 -4.20 -8.60
C HIS A 79 -4.32 -3.30 -9.68
N LEU A 80 -3.72 -3.88 -10.72
CA LEU A 80 -3.17 -3.10 -11.84
C LEU A 80 -4.27 -2.29 -12.52
N CYS A 81 -5.42 -2.91 -12.82
CA CYS A 81 -6.60 -2.22 -13.35
C CYS A 81 -7.07 -1.07 -12.45
N ARG A 82 -7.08 -1.25 -11.12
CA ARG A 82 -7.41 -0.18 -10.16
C ARG A 82 -6.52 1.03 -10.32
N THR A 83 -5.20 0.83 -10.40
CA THR A 83 -4.23 1.94 -10.52
C THR A 83 -4.39 2.67 -11.85
N VAL A 84 -4.61 1.95 -12.95
CA VAL A 84 -4.86 2.54 -14.27
C VAL A 84 -6.15 3.35 -14.27
N LEU A 85 -7.26 2.78 -13.80
CA LEU A 85 -8.55 3.47 -13.77
C LEU A 85 -8.51 4.74 -12.91
N ARG A 86 -7.91 4.68 -11.72
CA ARG A 86 -7.73 5.86 -10.85
C ARG A 86 -6.87 6.94 -11.51
N ARG A 87 -5.81 6.54 -12.23
CA ARG A 87 -4.97 7.46 -13.00
C ARG A 87 -5.77 8.12 -14.13
N THR A 88 -6.52 7.35 -14.92
CA THR A 88 -7.35 7.87 -16.00
C THR A 88 -8.39 8.87 -15.49
N LEU A 89 -9.06 8.59 -14.36
CA LEU A 89 -10.00 9.53 -13.74
C LEU A 89 -9.32 10.86 -13.38
N ARG A 90 -8.14 10.79 -12.75
CA ARG A 90 -7.34 11.98 -12.42
C ARG A 90 -6.93 12.77 -13.66
N GLU A 91 -6.47 12.10 -14.71
CA GLU A 91 -6.07 12.73 -15.98
C GLU A 91 -7.24 13.44 -16.67
N ASN A 92 -8.45 12.91 -16.50
CA ASN A 92 -9.70 13.51 -17.00
C ASN A 92 -10.30 14.53 -16.02
N LYS A 93 -9.57 14.96 -14.99
CA LYS A 93 -10.00 15.94 -13.97
C LYS A 93 -11.25 15.51 -13.20
N LEU A 94 -11.46 14.21 -13.06
CA LEU A 94 -12.52 13.63 -12.26
C LEU A 94 -11.97 13.30 -10.87
N TRP A 95 -12.41 14.07 -9.87
CA TRP A 95 -12.07 13.85 -8.47
C TRP A 95 -12.63 12.53 -7.97
N ILE A 96 -11.91 11.83 -7.09
CA ILE A 96 -12.39 10.60 -6.45
C ILE A 96 -12.85 11.00 -5.03
N PRO A 97 -14.04 10.56 -4.57
CA PRO A 97 -14.87 9.48 -5.09
C PRO A 97 -15.92 9.85 -6.17
N GLU A 98 -16.16 11.13 -6.45
CA GLU A 98 -17.27 11.59 -7.31
C GLU A 98 -17.14 11.13 -8.78
N GLY A 99 -15.91 11.00 -9.27
CA GLY A 99 -15.58 10.53 -10.60
C GLY A 99 -15.90 9.05 -10.77
N VAL A 100 -15.67 8.27 -9.70
CA VAL A 100 -15.98 6.83 -9.67
C VAL A 100 -17.49 6.61 -9.69
N SER A 101 -18.26 7.39 -8.93
CA SER A 101 -19.72 7.24 -8.89
C SER A 101 -20.40 7.52 -10.22
N ARG A 102 -19.75 8.30 -11.09
CA ARG A 102 -20.22 8.65 -12.45
C ARG A 102 -19.89 7.60 -13.52
N THR A 103 -19.10 6.57 -13.21
CA THR A 103 -18.67 5.55 -14.19
C THR A 103 -19.76 4.54 -14.58
N GLY A 104 -20.83 4.45 -13.79
CA GLY A 104 -21.87 3.42 -13.98
C GLY A 104 -21.44 2.00 -13.57
N LEU A 105 -20.26 1.83 -12.97
CA LEU A 105 -19.78 0.54 -12.49
C LEU A 105 -20.64 -0.02 -11.33
N PRO A 106 -20.70 -1.35 -11.14
CA PRO A 106 -21.28 -1.95 -9.94
C PRO A 106 -20.70 -1.37 -8.64
N LYS A 107 -21.52 -1.28 -7.58
CA LYS A 107 -21.13 -0.70 -6.28
C LYS A 107 -19.88 -1.35 -5.68
N SER A 108 -19.71 -2.67 -5.85
CA SER A 108 -18.53 -3.40 -5.39
C SER A 108 -17.24 -2.90 -6.06
N LEU A 109 -17.27 -2.67 -7.37
CA LEU A 109 -16.13 -2.11 -8.11
C LEU A 109 -15.89 -0.64 -7.78
N GLN A 110 -16.95 0.13 -7.51
CA GLN A 110 -16.80 1.50 -7.04
C GLN A 110 -16.10 1.56 -5.67
N SER A 111 -16.50 0.71 -4.72
CA SER A 111 -15.84 0.63 -3.40
C SER A 111 -14.36 0.29 -3.55
N PHE A 112 -14.06 -0.74 -4.35
CA PHE A 112 -12.70 -1.16 -4.66
C PHE A 112 -11.85 -0.04 -5.27
N LEU A 113 -12.41 0.73 -6.21
CA LEU A 113 -11.73 1.88 -6.82
C LEU A 113 -11.51 3.04 -5.85
N ASN A 114 -12.41 3.24 -4.88
CA ASN A 114 -12.32 4.29 -3.87
C ASN A 114 -11.33 3.98 -2.74
N LEU A 115 -10.66 2.83 -2.78
CA LEU A 115 -9.77 2.34 -1.72
C LEU A 115 -10.51 2.13 -0.38
N GLY A 116 -11.84 2.13 -0.38
CA GLY A 116 -12.62 1.66 0.74
C GLY A 116 -12.50 0.14 0.80
N GLN A 117 -12.38 -0.41 2.01
CA GLN A 117 -12.37 -1.85 2.21
C GLN A 117 -13.64 -2.46 1.57
N ALA A 118 -13.45 -3.60 0.91
CA ALA A 118 -14.54 -4.40 0.36
C ALA A 118 -15.32 -5.10 1.48
#